data_AF-A0A661N5B4-F1
#
_entry.id   AF-A0A661N5B4-F1
#
_cell.length_a   1.000
_cell.length_b   1.000
_cell.length_c   1.000
_cell.angle_alpha   90.00
_cell.angle_beta   90.00
_cell.angle_gamma   90.00
#
_symmetry.space_group_name_H-M   'P 1'
#
loop_
_entity.id
_entity.type
_entity.pdbx_description
1 polymer ?
#
loop_
_entity_poly.entity_id
_entity_poly.type
_entity_poly.pdbx_seq_one_letter_code
_entity_poly.pdbx_strand_id
1 'polypeptide(L)'
;MQILWGIVIVALSLLCWGGQAVVYFAPATGARLGLSEAEANVEPTFWADVRGEALWDVLTLWTLVVAGVLLIIDNTAWAHFGLVGGGMYVYFAGRGIFSRVAMLRRGLRIGAPRSVKVVFTFLAIWGTMGLATIVAAIAALPTS
;
A
#
# COMPACT_ATOMS: atom_id res chain seq x y z
N MET A 1 -7.17 15.13 17.82
CA MET A 1 -6.03 14.43 17.17
C MET A 1 -6.43 13.14 16.47
N GLN A 2 -7.28 12.29 17.07
CA GLN A 2 -7.71 11.02 16.47
C GLN A 2 -8.45 11.19 15.13
N ILE A 3 -9.39 12.15 15.02
CA ILE A 3 -10.12 12.41 13.76
C ILE A 3 -9.19 12.80 12.61
N LEU A 4 -8.24 13.73 12.85
CA LEU A 4 -7.29 14.16 11.82
C LEU A 4 -6.43 12.98 11.34
N TRP A 5 -5.94 12.16 12.27
CA TRP A 5 -5.17 10.97 11.93
C TRP A 5 -6.01 9.95 11.16
N GLY A 6 -7.27 9.74 11.55
CA GLY A 6 -8.23 8.91 10.82
C GLY A 6 -8.45 9.39 9.38
N ILE A 7 -8.62 10.69 9.17
CA ILE A 7 -8.75 11.28 7.82
C ILE A 7 -7.49 11.02 6.98
N VAL A 8 -6.29 11.21 7.56
CA VAL A 8 -5.02 10.96 6.87
C VAL A 8 -4.90 9.48 6.48
N ILE A 9 -5.19 8.57 7.41
CA ILE A 9 -5.19 7.13 7.15
C ILE A 9 -6.15 6.80 6.01
N VAL A 10 -7.39 7.27 6.07
CA VAL A 10 -8.40 6.99 5.03
C VAL A 10 -7.93 7.50 3.67
N ALA A 11 -7.47 8.76 3.59
CA ALA A 11 -7.06 9.36 2.32
C ALA A 11 -5.88 8.60 1.68
N LEU A 12 -4.82 8.34 2.46
CA LEU A 12 -3.63 7.65 1.95
C LEU A 12 -3.87 6.17 1.67
N SER A 13 -4.71 5.51 2.49
CA SER A 13 -5.03 4.09 2.31
C SER A 13 -5.98 3.88 1.13
N LEU A 14 -6.96 4.78 0.91
CA LEU A 14 -7.80 4.75 -0.28
C LEU A 14 -6.99 4.98 -1.55
N LEU A 15 -6.01 5.90 -1.52
CA LEU A 15 -5.09 6.10 -2.65
C LEU A 15 -4.31 4.81 -2.96
N CYS A 16 -3.79 4.14 -1.92
CA CYS A 16 -3.05 2.90 -2.07
C CYS A 16 -3.95 1.76 -2.59
N TRP A 17 -4.95 1.38 -1.79
CA TRP A 17 -5.83 0.26 -2.08
C TRP A 17 -6.63 0.47 -3.37
N GLY A 18 -7.18 1.68 -3.58
CA GLY A 18 -7.86 2.04 -4.83
C GLY A 18 -6.92 2.01 -6.02
N GLY A 19 -5.66 2.46 -5.84
CA GLY A 19 -4.62 2.34 -6.85
C GLY A 19 -4.38 0.88 -7.26
N GLN A 20 -4.23 -0.03 -6.30
CA GLN A 20 -4.06 -1.47 -6.56
C GLN A 20 -5.28 -2.09 -7.24
N ALA A 21 -6.49 -1.69 -6.84
CA ALA A 21 -7.72 -2.11 -7.50
C ALA A 21 -7.75 -1.70 -8.98
N VAL A 22 -7.38 -0.45 -9.28
CA VAL A 22 -7.30 0.02 -10.68
C VAL A 22 -6.21 -0.73 -11.45
N VAL A 23 -5.02 -0.89 -10.87
CA VAL A 23 -3.92 -1.63 -11.50
C VAL A 23 -4.31 -3.07 -11.82
N TYR A 24 -5.11 -3.72 -10.97
CA TYR A 24 -5.56 -5.09 -11.18
C TYR A 24 -6.78 -5.20 -12.13
N PHE A 25 -7.86 -4.46 -11.91
CA PHE A 25 -9.08 -4.62 -12.71
C PHE A 25 -9.08 -3.82 -14.02
N ALA A 26 -8.28 -2.76 -14.11
CA ALA A 26 -8.20 -1.88 -15.28
C ALA A 26 -6.74 -1.45 -15.57
N PRO A 27 -5.84 -2.38 -15.91
CA PRO A 27 -4.40 -2.10 -16.03
C PRO A 27 -4.05 -1.01 -17.04
N ALA A 28 -4.79 -0.92 -18.15
CA ALA A 28 -4.61 0.14 -19.14
C ALA A 28 -4.91 1.53 -18.54
N THR A 29 -5.91 1.62 -17.66
CA THR A 29 -6.23 2.84 -16.91
C THR A 29 -5.17 3.12 -15.86
N GLY A 30 -4.71 2.09 -15.14
CA GLY A 30 -3.60 2.20 -14.18
C GLY A 30 -2.34 2.78 -14.80
N ALA A 31 -1.96 2.32 -15.98
CA ALA A 31 -0.83 2.85 -16.74
C ALA A 31 -1.03 4.30 -17.18
N ARG A 32 -2.22 4.66 -17.68
CA ARG A 32 -2.55 6.04 -18.09
C ARG A 32 -2.52 7.03 -16.92
N LEU A 33 -2.95 6.59 -15.73
CA LEU A 33 -2.94 7.40 -14.51
C LEU A 33 -1.57 7.43 -13.80
N GLY A 34 -0.58 6.68 -14.31
CA GLY A 34 0.75 6.58 -13.71
C GLY A 34 0.77 5.76 -12.40
N LEU A 35 -0.25 4.94 -12.16
CA LEU A 35 -0.35 4.05 -11.00
C LEU A 35 0.49 2.77 -11.18
N SER A 36 0.69 2.36 -12.44
CA SER A 36 1.58 1.26 -12.82
C SER A 36 2.34 1.61 -14.09
N GLU A 37 3.39 0.85 -14.38
CA GLU A 37 4.00 0.87 -15.71
C GLU A 37 3.08 0.26 -16.77
N ALA A 38 3.30 0.62 -18.03
CA ALA A 38 2.69 -0.11 -19.14
C ALA A 38 3.42 -1.44 -19.34
N GLU A 39 2.67 -2.51 -19.64
CA GLU A 39 3.22 -3.86 -19.86
C GLU A 39 4.36 -3.88 -20.88
N ALA A 40 4.24 -3.14 -21.97
CA ALA A 40 5.27 -3.04 -23.01
C ALA A 40 6.62 -2.45 -22.52
N ASN A 41 6.60 -1.72 -21.41
CA ASN A 41 7.77 -1.01 -20.88
C ASN A 41 8.54 -1.80 -19.81
N VAL A 42 8.08 -3.00 -19.47
CA VAL A 42 8.67 -3.82 -18.40
C VAL A 42 8.96 -5.23 -18.86
N GLU A 43 9.62 -6.02 -18.02
CA GLU A 43 9.81 -7.45 -18.22
C GLU A 43 8.51 -8.22 -17.95
N PRO A 44 8.18 -9.26 -18.75
CA PRO A 44 6.98 -10.08 -18.52
C PRO A 44 6.91 -10.68 -17.11
N THR A 45 8.05 -11.08 -16.54
CA THR A 45 8.13 -11.61 -15.18
C THR A 45 7.78 -10.54 -14.13
N PHE A 46 8.25 -9.31 -14.31
CA PHE A 46 7.88 -8.20 -13.42
C PHE A 46 6.40 -7.85 -13.57
N TRP A 47 5.89 -7.85 -14.80
CA TRP A 47 4.47 -7.61 -15.06
C TRP A 47 3.58 -8.62 -14.34
N ALA A 48 3.87 -9.91 -14.48
CA ALA A 48 3.13 -10.97 -13.79
C ALA A 48 3.20 -10.82 -12.26
N ASP A 49 4.38 -10.49 -11.72
CA ASP A 49 4.58 -10.25 -10.28
C ASP A 49 3.73 -9.09 -9.76
N VAL A 50 3.76 -7.92 -10.43
CA VAL A 50 2.99 -6.73 -10.05
C VAL A 50 1.49 -6.99 -10.14
N ARG A 51 1.04 -7.79 -11.12
CA ARG A 51 -0.37 -8.16 -11.26
C ARG A 51 -0.83 -9.07 -10.12
N GLY A 52 -0.01 -10.04 -9.73
CA GLY A 52 -0.26 -10.89 -8.57
C GLY A 52 -0.26 -10.10 -7.26
N GLU A 53 0.70 -9.18 -7.11
CA GLU A 53 0.78 -8.23 -5.99
C GLU A 53 -0.50 -7.39 -5.88
N ALA A 54 -0.91 -6.74 -6.97
CA ALA A 54 -2.09 -5.88 -6.97
C ALA A 54 -3.38 -6.64 -6.58
N LEU A 55 -3.54 -7.90 -7.00
CA LEU A 55 -4.67 -8.73 -6.55
C LEU A 55 -4.62 -8.98 -5.03
N TRP A 56 -3.45 -9.37 -4.53
CA TRP A 56 -3.26 -9.62 -3.10
C TRP A 56 -3.54 -8.36 -2.28
N ASP A 57 -3.11 -7.21 -2.77
CA ASP A 57 -3.28 -5.94 -2.10
C ASP A 57 -4.75 -5.49 -2.07
N VAL A 58 -5.53 -5.76 -3.13
CA VAL A 58 -6.98 -5.52 -3.14
C VAL A 58 -7.67 -6.30 -2.01
N LEU A 59 -7.24 -7.54 -1.77
CA LEU A 59 -7.84 -8.42 -0.76
C LEU A 59 -7.45 -8.06 0.67
N THR A 60 -6.32 -7.36 0.87
CA THR A 60 -5.72 -7.18 2.20
C THR A 60 -5.66 -5.72 2.67
N LEU A 61 -5.38 -4.76 1.78
CA LEU A 61 -5.11 -3.37 2.17
C LEU A 61 -6.36 -2.56 2.53
N TRP A 62 -7.57 -3.06 2.27
CA TRP A 62 -8.81 -2.41 2.70
C TRP A 62 -8.94 -2.31 4.24
N THR A 63 -8.26 -3.20 4.97
CA THR A 63 -8.31 -3.25 6.43
C THR A 63 -7.85 -1.95 7.08
N LEU A 64 -6.86 -1.27 6.50
CA LEU A 64 -6.38 0.03 7.01
C LEU A 64 -7.33 1.19 6.65
N VAL A 65 -8.06 1.09 5.54
CA VAL A 65 -9.16 2.03 5.21
C VAL A 65 -10.23 1.94 6.30
N VAL A 66 -10.64 0.72 6.66
CA VAL A 66 -11.62 0.48 7.72
C VAL A 66 -11.11 0.95 9.08
N ALA A 67 -9.83 0.72 9.40
CA ALA A 67 -9.22 1.27 10.62
C ALA A 67 -9.37 2.80 10.69
N GLY A 68 -9.07 3.50 9.59
CA GLY A 68 -9.18 4.96 9.53
C GLY A 68 -10.62 5.45 9.69
N VAL A 69 -11.60 4.78 9.04
CA VAL A 69 -13.02 5.11 9.20
C VAL A 69 -13.48 4.90 10.64
N LEU A 70 -13.14 3.76 11.25
CA LEU A 70 -13.48 3.46 12.64
C LEU A 70 -12.87 4.48 13.61
N LEU A 71 -11.65 4.93 13.34
CA LEU A 71 -10.98 5.97 14.12
C LEU A 71 -11.69 7.33 14.02
N ILE A 72 -12.25 7.68 12.85
CA ILE A 72 -13.01 8.93 12.65
C ILE A 72 -14.30 8.93 13.49
N ILE A 73 -14.97 7.78 13.58
CA ILE A 73 -16.22 7.64 14.34
C ILE A 73 -16.01 7.20 15.80
N ASP A 74 -14.76 7.26 16.28
CA ASP A 74 -14.35 6.91 17.65
C ASP A 74 -14.77 5.49 18.10
N ASN A 75 -14.73 4.53 17.17
CA ASN A 75 -15.04 3.13 17.46
C ASN A 75 -13.77 2.36 17.85
N THR A 76 -13.72 1.80 19.07
CA THR A 76 -12.55 1.11 19.66
C THR A 76 -12.05 -0.09 18.84
N ALA A 77 -12.87 -0.67 17.96
CA ALA A 77 -12.43 -1.72 17.04
C ALA A 77 -11.34 -1.23 16.07
N TRP A 78 -11.18 0.09 15.88
CA TRP A 78 -10.14 0.67 15.03
C TRP A 78 -8.74 0.13 15.36
N ALA A 79 -8.43 -0.12 16.63
CA ALA A 79 -7.10 -0.56 17.05
C ALA A 79 -6.78 -1.97 16.51
N HIS A 80 -7.76 -2.87 16.47
CA HIS A 80 -7.60 -4.22 15.92
C HIS A 80 -7.37 -4.17 14.41
N PHE A 81 -8.17 -3.38 13.70
CA PHE A 81 -7.98 -3.14 12.26
C PHE A 81 -6.68 -2.39 11.96
N GLY A 82 -6.26 -1.48 12.85
CA GLY A 82 -5.03 -0.72 12.73
C GLY A 82 -3.78 -1.60 12.88
N LEU A 83 -3.81 -2.59 13.78
CA LEU A 83 -2.77 -3.60 13.89
C LEU A 83 -2.66 -4.45 12.63
N VAL A 84 -3.78 -5.03 12.19
CA VAL A 84 -3.81 -5.92 11.00
C VAL A 84 -3.46 -5.12 9.74
N GLY A 85 -4.15 -4.02 9.49
CA GLY A 85 -3.94 -3.18 8.32
C GLY A 85 -2.59 -2.51 8.32
N GLY A 86 -2.11 -2.03 9.46
CA GLY A 86 -0.76 -1.47 9.58
C GLY A 86 0.30 -2.51 9.24
N GLY A 87 0.16 -3.74 9.76
CA GLY A 87 1.04 -4.86 9.41
C GLY A 87 1.03 -5.19 7.93
N MET A 88 -0.16 -5.22 7.29
CA MET A 88 -0.28 -5.45 5.86
C MET A 88 0.37 -4.35 5.03
N TYR A 89 0.27 -3.07 5.43
CA TYR A 89 0.94 -1.96 4.74
C TYR A 89 2.47 -2.02 4.87
N VAL A 90 2.98 -2.44 6.03
CA VAL A 90 4.42 -2.68 6.22
C VAL A 90 4.91 -3.82 5.34
N TYR A 91 4.15 -4.93 5.30
CA TYR A 91 4.45 -6.06 4.42
C TYR A 91 4.43 -5.65 2.94
N PHE A 92 3.36 -4.99 2.50
CA PHE A 92 3.21 -4.48 1.14
C PHE A 92 4.38 -3.56 0.75
N ALA A 93 4.68 -2.56 1.58
CA ALA A 93 5.79 -1.64 1.34
C ALA A 93 7.13 -2.37 1.25
N GLY A 94 7.42 -3.23 2.23
CA GLY A 94 8.66 -4.00 2.28
C GLY A 94 8.81 -4.91 1.07
N ARG A 95 7.80 -5.74 0.79
CA ARG A 95 7.77 -6.65 -0.36
C ARG A 95 7.94 -5.89 -1.67
N GLY A 96 7.19 -4.80 -1.87
CA GLY A 96 7.27 -3.99 -3.07
C GLY A 96 8.64 -3.33 -3.29
N ILE A 97 9.31 -2.91 -2.20
CA ILE A 97 10.67 -2.35 -2.25
C ILE A 97 11.68 -3.45 -2.58
N PHE A 98 11.69 -4.54 -1.82
CA PHE A 98 12.69 -5.58 -1.94
C PHE A 98 12.58 -6.39 -3.23
N SER A 99 11.36 -6.63 -3.75
CA SER A 99 11.17 -7.27 -5.05
C SER A 99 11.79 -6.44 -6.17
N ARG A 100 11.51 -5.13 -6.20
CA ARG A 100 12.07 -4.19 -7.19
C ARG A 100 13.58 -4.10 -7.10
N VAL A 101 14.14 -4.02 -5.90
CA VAL A 101 15.60 -4.02 -5.70
C VAL A 101 16.22 -5.33 -6.20
N ALA A 102 15.63 -6.47 -5.89
CA ALA A 102 16.13 -7.78 -6.34
C ALA A 102 16.10 -7.91 -7.86
N MET A 103 15.04 -7.42 -8.51
CA MET A 103 14.89 -7.44 -9.96
C MET A 103 15.85 -6.47 -10.66
N LEU A 104 16.03 -5.27 -10.13
CA LEU A 104 17.04 -4.31 -10.62
C LEU A 104 18.46 -4.88 -10.55
N ARG A 105 18.80 -5.55 -9.44
CA ARG A 105 20.12 -6.22 -9.29
C ARG A 105 20.34 -7.33 -10.33
N ARG A 106 19.27 -7.89 -10.89
CA ARG A 106 19.32 -8.88 -11.98
C ARG A 106 19.22 -8.26 -13.37
N GLY A 107 19.20 -6.94 -13.48
CA GLY A 107 19.10 -6.23 -14.76
C GLY A 107 17.72 -6.27 -15.41
N LEU A 108 16.67 -6.65 -14.67
CA LEU A 108 15.30 -6.66 -15.21
C LEU A 108 14.78 -5.23 -15.36
N ARG A 109 14.12 -4.97 -16.49
CA ARG A 109 13.43 -3.71 -16.76
C ARG A 109 12.12 -3.64 -15.97
N ILE A 110 12.07 -2.80 -14.95
CA ILE A 110 10.90 -2.63 -14.06
C ILE A 110 10.17 -1.29 -14.23
N GLY A 111 10.51 -0.52 -15.28
CA GLY A 111 9.87 0.76 -15.59
C GLY A 111 10.86 1.89 -15.86
N ALA A 112 10.33 3.08 -16.08
CA ALA A 112 11.14 4.27 -16.29
C ALA A 112 11.81 4.72 -14.97
N PRO A 113 13.04 5.25 -14.99
CA PRO A 113 13.75 5.66 -13.77
C PRO A 113 12.97 6.65 -12.88
N ARG A 114 12.19 7.54 -13.50
CA ARG A 114 11.34 8.49 -12.78
C ARG A 114 10.20 7.78 -12.05
N SER A 115 9.48 6.89 -12.73
CA SER A 115 8.38 6.12 -12.15
C SER A 115 8.86 5.25 -10.99
N VAL A 116 10.02 4.58 -11.15
CA VAL A 116 10.61 3.74 -10.12
C VAL A 116 10.88 4.54 -8.84
N LYS A 117 11.42 5.77 -8.95
CA LYS A 117 11.63 6.66 -7.80
C LYS A 117 10.31 7.05 -7.12
N VAL A 118 9.28 7.35 -7.90
CA VAL A 118 7.95 7.69 -7.38
C VAL A 118 7.38 6.50 -6.60
N VAL A 119 7.45 5.29 -7.16
CA VAL A 119 6.98 4.07 -6.49
C VAL A 119 7.71 3.84 -5.17
N PHE A 120 9.05 3.93 -5.14
CA PHE A 120 9.80 3.80 -3.88
C PHE A 120 9.38 4.84 -2.83
N THR A 121 9.09 6.07 -3.25
CA THR A 121 8.65 7.14 -2.35
C THR A 121 7.31 6.80 -1.72
N PHE A 122 6.33 6.40 -2.53
CA PHE A 122 5.01 6.03 -2.02
C PHE A 122 5.03 4.77 -1.15
N LEU A 123 5.82 3.75 -1.52
CA LEU A 123 6.00 2.56 -0.68
C LEU A 123 6.58 2.93 0.68
N ALA A 124 7.56 3.84 0.74
CA ALA A 124 8.11 4.31 2.01
C ALA A 124 7.06 5.08 2.85
N ILE A 125 6.26 5.94 2.22
CA ILE A 125 5.17 6.66 2.90
C ILE A 125 4.15 5.68 3.49
N TRP A 126 3.68 4.72 2.70
CA TRP A 126 2.69 3.74 3.14
C TRP A 126 3.23 2.78 4.20
N GLY A 127 4.49 2.35 4.09
CA GLY A 127 5.15 1.55 5.12
C GLY A 127 5.29 2.32 6.45
N THR A 128 5.69 3.59 6.39
CA THR A 128 5.80 4.44 7.58
C THR A 128 4.43 4.70 8.22
N MET A 129 3.40 4.94 7.41
CA MET A 129 2.02 5.06 7.88
C MET A 129 1.53 3.78 8.57
N GLY A 130 1.86 2.60 8.00
CA GLY A 130 1.56 1.31 8.62
C GLY A 130 2.21 1.17 9.99
N LEU A 131 3.52 1.47 10.10
CA LEU A 131 4.24 1.44 11.39
C LEU A 131 3.65 2.41 12.42
N ALA A 132 3.39 3.65 12.02
CA ALA A 132 2.79 4.65 12.89
C ALA A 132 1.41 4.20 13.40
N THR A 133 0.62 3.55 12.53
CA THR A 133 -0.70 3.03 12.91
C THR A 133 -0.60 1.85 13.87
N ILE A 134 0.37 0.94 13.69
CA ILE A 134 0.63 -0.14 14.64
C ILE A 134 0.96 0.44 16.02
N VAL A 135 1.88 1.40 16.11
CA VAL A 135 2.28 2.03 17.39
C VAL A 135 1.08 2.69 18.06
N ALA A 136 0.28 3.44 17.29
CA ALA A 136 -0.93 4.09 17.80
C ALA A 136 -1.96 3.06 18.29
N ALA A 137 -2.16 1.97 17.55
CA ALA A 137 -3.10 0.91 17.90
C ALA A 137 -2.69 0.17 19.19
N ILE A 138 -1.40 -0.15 19.33
CA ILE A 138 -0.85 -0.77 20.55
C ILE A 138 -1.12 0.15 21.76
N ALA A 139 -0.85 1.45 21.62
CA ALA A 139 -1.06 2.41 22.70
C ALA A 139 -2.54 2.60 23.09
N ALA A 140 -3.47 2.27 22.19
CA ALA A 140 -4.91 2.41 22.42
C ALA A 140 -5.56 1.14 22.98
N LEU A 141 -4.90 -0.01 22.90
CA LEU A 141 -5.41 -1.25 23.47
C LEU A 141 -5.17 -1.26 24.99
N PRO A 142 -6.15 -1.71 25.80
CA PRO A 142 -5.95 -1.85 27.22
C PRO A 142 -4.85 -2.89 27.49
N THR A 143 -3.83 -2.51 28.24
CA THR A 143 -2.88 -3.45 28.84
C THR A 143 -3.64 -4.21 29.93
N SER A 144 -3.86 -5.50 29.72
CA SER A 144 -4.40 -6.43 30.73
C SER A 144 -3.49 -6.53 31.94
#